data_AF-D3YCF9-F1
#
_entry.id   AF-D3YCF9-F1
#
_cell.length_a   1.000
_cell.length_b   1.000
_cell.length_c   1.000
_cell.angle_alpha   90.00
_cell.angle_beta   90.00
_cell.angle_gamma   90.00
#
_symmetry.space_group_name_H-M   'P 1'
#
loop_
_entity.id
_entity.type
_entity.pdbx_description
1 polymer ?
#
loop_
_entity_poly.entity_id
_entity_poly.type
_entity_poly.pdbx_seq_one_letter_code
_entity_poly.pdbx_strand_id
1 'polypeptide(L)'
;VDLREESHGLLNGNHVSRYGKYNWENIGLDSQTIITAEADLLHSCKGKQLIVSELSSSNNYVPVNPRTLDVSSAQTEEEACMKRGLGYVRFTALDHCFAHPANIDAFLTYARNLPDDTWLHVHCEAGNGRT
;
A
#
# COMPACT_ATOMS: atom_id res chain seq x y z
N VAL A 1 -8.28 -6.78 1.55
CA VAL A 1 -7.24 -7.54 0.81
C VAL A 1 -6.48 -6.52 0.02
N ASP A 2 -5.28 -6.26 0.47
CA ASP A 2 -4.43 -5.24 -0.10
C ASP A 2 -3.37 -5.91 -0.98
N LEU A 3 -3.34 -5.56 -2.26
CA LEU A 3 -2.50 -6.20 -3.26
C LEU A 3 -1.23 -5.43 -3.60
N ARG A 4 -0.95 -4.34 -2.89
CA ARG A 4 0.08 -3.42 -3.37
C ARG A 4 1.46 -3.86 -2.94
N GLU A 5 2.48 -3.59 -3.73
CA GLU A 5 3.88 -3.85 -3.35
C GLU A 5 4.52 -2.58 -2.83
N GLU A 6 4.12 -1.44 -3.40
CA GLU A 6 4.61 -0.14 -3.01
C GLU A 6 4.24 0.18 -1.56
N SER A 7 5.19 0.85 -0.90
CA SER A 7 5.13 1.35 0.45
C SER A 7 4.08 2.44 0.52
N HIS A 8 3.08 2.27 1.37
CA HIS A 8 1.90 3.11 1.41
C HIS A 8 1.27 3.10 2.80
N GLY A 9 0.48 4.12 3.09
CA GLY A 9 -0.20 4.24 4.37
C GLY A 9 -0.98 5.53 4.49
N LEU A 10 -1.24 5.95 5.72
CA LEU A 10 -2.03 7.14 6.01
C LEU A 10 -1.23 8.16 6.81
N LEU A 11 -1.11 9.39 6.28
CA LEU A 11 -0.59 10.56 7.00
C LEU A 11 -1.73 11.54 7.25
N ASN A 12 -2.01 11.84 8.51
CA ASN A 12 -3.18 12.61 8.93
C ASN A 12 -4.51 12.09 8.36
N GLY A 13 -4.62 10.78 8.15
CA GLY A 13 -5.76 10.13 7.50
C GLY A 13 -5.80 10.27 5.97
N ASN A 14 -4.86 10.98 5.35
CA ASN A 14 -4.71 11.02 3.90
C ASN A 14 -3.90 9.82 3.43
N HIS A 15 -4.40 9.12 2.43
CA HIS A 15 -3.65 8.07 1.77
C HIS A 15 -2.42 8.64 1.05
N VAL A 16 -1.26 8.00 1.21
CA VAL A 16 -0.01 8.34 0.53
C VAL A 16 0.76 7.06 0.18
N SER A 17 1.57 7.11 -0.86
CA SER A 17 2.51 6.06 -1.24
C SER A 17 3.89 6.64 -1.59
N ARG A 18 4.92 5.83 -1.43
CA ARG A 18 6.28 6.17 -1.86
C ARG A 18 6.47 5.73 -3.30
N TYR A 19 6.18 6.64 -4.22
CA TYR A 19 6.25 6.33 -5.64
C TYR A 19 7.69 6.26 -6.17
N GLY A 20 8.07 5.09 -6.71
CA GLY A 20 9.23 4.90 -7.59
C GLY A 20 8.85 4.96 -9.07
N LYS A 21 9.84 4.97 -9.97
CA LYS A 21 9.56 4.89 -11.43
C LYS A 21 8.72 3.64 -11.71
N TYR A 22 7.60 3.80 -12.41
CA TYR A 22 6.60 2.73 -12.68
C TYR A 22 5.90 2.14 -11.44
N ASN A 23 5.94 2.83 -10.30
CA ASN A 23 5.43 2.32 -9.01
C ASN A 23 6.18 1.06 -8.51
N TRP A 24 7.49 0.99 -8.81
CA TRP A 24 8.35 -0.17 -8.54
C TRP A 24 9.47 0.15 -7.55
N GLU A 25 9.21 0.92 -6.50
CA GLU A 25 10.29 1.26 -5.54
C GLU A 25 10.78 0.06 -4.74
N ASN A 26 9.94 -0.97 -4.61
CA ASN A 26 10.20 -2.20 -3.86
C ASN A 26 10.55 -3.42 -4.73
N ILE A 27 10.74 -3.24 -6.04
CA ILE A 27 10.94 -4.35 -6.97
C ILE A 27 12.10 -5.25 -6.55
N GLY A 28 11.81 -6.55 -6.44
CA GLY A 28 12.78 -7.59 -6.10
C GLY A 28 13.04 -7.77 -4.60
N LEU A 29 12.37 -7.01 -3.73
CA LEU A 29 12.38 -7.24 -2.29
C LEU A 29 11.33 -8.30 -1.91
N ASP A 30 11.58 -9.03 -0.82
CA ASP A 30 10.60 -9.95 -0.25
C ASP A 30 9.52 -9.21 0.57
N SER A 31 8.35 -9.84 0.71
CA SER A 31 7.19 -9.24 1.38
C SER A 31 7.46 -8.79 2.81
N GLN A 32 8.25 -9.55 3.58
CA GLN A 32 8.51 -9.19 4.98
C GLN A 32 9.41 -7.96 5.06
N THR A 33 10.43 -7.89 4.21
CA THR A 33 11.29 -6.70 4.10
C THR A 33 10.48 -5.46 3.74
N ILE A 34 9.57 -5.58 2.76
CA ILE A 34 8.69 -4.49 2.34
C ILE A 34 7.80 -4.00 3.49
N ILE A 35 7.09 -4.91 4.16
CA ILE A 35 6.13 -4.57 5.21
C ILE A 35 6.85 -3.92 6.41
N THR A 36 7.99 -4.45 6.82
CA THR A 36 8.78 -3.87 7.93
C THR A 36 9.29 -2.47 7.56
N ALA A 37 9.87 -2.31 6.36
CA ALA A 37 10.41 -1.03 5.92
C ALA A 37 9.31 0.03 5.72
N GLU A 38 8.13 -0.37 5.24
CA GLU A 38 6.95 0.49 5.10
C GLU A 38 6.48 1.02 6.46
N ALA A 39 6.33 0.13 7.45
CA ALA A 39 5.91 0.51 8.80
C ALA A 39 6.92 1.48 9.44
N ASP A 40 8.21 1.15 9.41
CA ASP A 40 9.29 2.00 9.93
C ASP A 40 9.29 3.38 9.25
N LEU A 41 9.15 3.41 7.92
CA LEU A 41 9.08 4.65 7.15
C LEU A 41 7.91 5.52 7.61
N LEU A 42 6.69 4.97 7.64
CA LEU A 42 5.48 5.70 8.02
C LEU A 42 5.55 6.22 9.45
N HIS A 43 5.91 5.36 10.41
CA HIS A 43 5.99 5.77 11.80
C HIS A 43 7.06 6.86 12.01
N SER A 44 8.16 6.81 11.24
CA SER A 44 9.17 7.87 11.26
C SER A 44 8.67 9.22 10.74
N CYS A 45 7.56 9.28 9.99
CA CYS A 45 6.99 10.53 9.49
C CYS A 45 6.30 11.34 10.58
N LYS A 46 5.83 10.72 11.66
CA LYS A 46 5.09 11.40 12.73
C LYS A 46 5.93 12.50 13.39
N GLY A 47 5.37 13.70 13.51
CA GLY A 47 6.03 14.87 14.07
C GLY A 47 6.98 15.58 13.10
N LYS A 48 7.04 15.15 11.82
CA LYS A 48 7.81 15.81 10.78
C LYS A 48 6.91 16.63 9.85
N GLN A 49 7.52 17.62 9.21
CA GLN A 49 6.95 18.32 8.08
C GLN A 49 7.45 17.66 6.79
N LEU A 50 6.54 17.29 5.89
CA LEU A 50 6.85 16.64 4.61
C LEU A 50 6.28 17.45 3.45
N ILE A 51 6.88 17.32 2.27
CA ILE A 51 6.26 17.73 1.01
C ILE A 51 5.64 16.49 0.40
N VAL A 52 4.33 16.52 0.16
CA VAL A 52 3.61 15.48 -0.57
C VAL A 52 3.04 16.09 -1.85
N SER A 53 2.99 15.29 -2.91
CA SER A 53 2.54 15.73 -4.22
C SER A 53 1.58 14.72 -4.81
N GLU A 54 0.73 15.19 -5.72
CA GLU A 54 -0.10 14.33 -6.57
C GLU A 54 0.71 13.89 -7.79
N LEU A 55 0.37 12.74 -8.36
CA LEU A 55 0.92 12.29 -9.64
C LEU A 55 -0.16 12.36 -10.71
N SER A 56 0.18 12.89 -11.88
CA SER A 56 -0.77 12.95 -13.00
C SER A 56 -0.42 11.93 -14.08
N SER A 57 -1.36 11.07 -14.44
CA SER A 57 -1.19 10.17 -15.59
C SER A 57 -1.06 10.93 -16.92
N SER A 58 -1.58 12.16 -17.02
CA SER A 58 -1.52 12.99 -18.23
C SER A 58 -0.12 13.56 -18.53
N ASN A 59 0.80 13.54 -17.56
CA ASN A 59 2.14 14.09 -17.70
C ASN A 59 3.23 13.06 -17.43
N ASN A 60 2.93 11.77 -17.61
CA ASN A 60 3.85 10.66 -17.32
C ASN A 60 4.24 10.58 -15.84
N TYR A 61 3.26 10.78 -14.95
CA TYR A 61 3.40 10.64 -13.49
C TYR A 61 4.47 11.56 -12.89
N VAL A 62 4.56 12.78 -13.40
CA VAL A 62 5.39 13.83 -12.80
C VAL A 62 4.66 14.40 -11.58
N PRO A 63 5.36 14.63 -10.44
CA PRO A 63 4.78 15.29 -9.28
C PRO A 63 4.20 16.67 -9.61
N VAL A 64 2.95 16.88 -9.23
CA VAL A 64 2.20 18.13 -9.36
C VAL A 64 1.58 18.51 -8.02
N ASN A 65 1.16 19.78 -7.90
CA ASN A 65 0.47 20.31 -6.72
C ASN A 65 1.18 19.98 -5.39
N PRO A 66 2.48 20.29 -5.23
CA PRO A 66 3.19 20.00 -3.99
C PRO A 66 2.54 20.78 -2.84
N ARG A 67 2.31 20.08 -1.73
CA ARG A 67 1.81 20.66 -0.49
C ARG A 67 2.65 20.25 0.70
N THR A 68 2.83 21.19 1.61
CA THR A 68 3.46 20.93 2.90
C THR A 68 2.44 20.26 3.83
N LEU A 69 2.85 19.18 4.48
CA LEU A 69 2.05 18.41 5.42
C LEU A 69 2.79 18.30 6.76
N ASP A 70 2.25 18.91 7.80
CA ASP A 70 2.68 18.70 9.18
C ASP A 70 2.03 17.42 9.71
N VAL A 71 2.82 16.36 9.87
CA VAL A 71 2.30 15.02 10.18
C VAL A 71 2.05 14.87 11.69
N SER A 72 0.77 14.86 12.08
CA SER A 72 0.35 14.62 13.47
C SER A 72 0.00 13.15 13.74
N SER A 73 -0.41 12.41 12.71
CA SER A 73 -0.63 10.96 12.77
C SER A 73 -0.06 10.26 11.54
N ALA A 74 0.57 9.11 11.73
CA ALA A 74 1.00 8.22 10.67
C ALA A 74 0.54 6.80 11.02
N GLN A 75 -0.04 6.09 10.05
CA GLN A 75 -0.57 4.74 10.25
C GLN A 75 -0.27 3.87 9.03
N THR A 76 0.00 2.59 9.24
CA THR A 76 -0.09 1.58 8.18
C THR A 76 -1.56 1.37 7.79
N GLU A 77 -1.81 0.77 6.63
CA GLU A 77 -3.18 0.39 6.26
C GLU A 77 -3.76 -0.64 7.24
N GLU A 78 -2.94 -1.61 7.69
CA GLU A 78 -3.31 -2.59 8.71
C GLU A 78 -3.82 -1.92 10.01
N GLU A 79 -3.06 -0.96 10.55
CA GLU A 79 -3.44 -0.21 11.75
C GLU A 79 -4.75 0.56 11.53
N ALA A 80 -4.96 1.12 10.34
CA ALA A 80 -6.17 1.85 10.00
C ALA A 80 -7.39 0.93 9.87
N CYS A 81 -7.23 -0.28 9.30
CA CYS A 81 -8.25 -1.32 9.21
C CYS A 81 -8.62 -1.87 10.59
N MET A 82 -7.63 -2.29 11.38
CA MET A 82 -7.84 -2.84 12.72
C MET A 82 -8.57 -1.86 13.64
N LYS A 83 -8.21 -0.57 13.59
CA LYS A 83 -8.90 0.49 14.35
C LYS A 83 -10.40 0.61 14.01
N ARG A 84 -10.80 0.15 12.83
CA ARG A 84 -12.18 0.17 12.33
C ARG A 84 -12.89 -1.19 12.44
N GLY A 85 -12.26 -2.17 13.10
CA GLY A 85 -12.81 -3.51 13.25
C GLY A 85 -12.79 -4.33 11.95
N LEU A 86 -11.95 -3.97 10.99
CA LEU A 86 -11.77 -4.71 9.75
C LEU A 86 -10.61 -5.70 9.88
N GLY A 87 -10.79 -6.89 9.30
CA GLY A 87 -9.67 -7.79 9.04
C GLY A 87 -8.76 -7.20 7.95
N TYR A 88 -7.49 -7.59 7.97
CA TYR A 88 -6.50 -7.13 7.01
C TYR A 88 -5.61 -8.30 6.54
N VAL A 89 -5.23 -8.27 5.27
CA VAL A 89 -4.25 -9.17 4.67
C VAL A 89 -3.59 -8.45 3.51
N ARG A 90 -2.28 -8.63 3.37
CA ARG A 90 -1.43 -7.99 2.36
C ARG A 90 -0.76 -9.04 1.49
N PHE A 91 -0.81 -8.85 0.17
CA PHE A 91 -0.04 -9.60 -0.81
C PHE A 91 0.74 -8.59 -1.65
N THR A 92 2.08 -8.61 -1.57
CA THR A 92 2.91 -7.58 -2.20
C THR A 92 3.06 -7.83 -3.70
N ALA A 93 2.06 -7.48 -4.50
CA ALA A 93 2.06 -7.68 -5.95
C ALA A 93 2.54 -6.44 -6.70
N LEU A 94 3.63 -6.61 -7.44
CA LEU A 94 4.25 -5.59 -8.29
C LEU A 94 3.23 -4.97 -9.26
N ASP A 95 3.26 -3.64 -9.39
CA ASP A 95 2.38 -2.95 -10.32
C ASP A 95 2.68 -3.30 -11.78
N HIS A 96 1.67 -3.24 -12.65
CA HIS A 96 1.78 -3.52 -14.09
C HIS A 96 2.30 -4.91 -14.50
N CYS A 97 2.40 -5.86 -13.56
CA CYS A 97 2.87 -7.22 -13.81
C CYS A 97 1.84 -8.26 -13.38
N PHE A 98 1.97 -9.46 -13.95
CA PHE A 98 1.25 -10.62 -13.41
C PHE A 98 1.80 -10.94 -12.01
N ALA A 99 0.92 -11.32 -11.08
CA ALA A 99 1.32 -11.61 -9.71
C ALA A 99 2.35 -12.74 -9.66
N HIS A 100 3.39 -12.56 -8.86
CA HIS A 100 4.39 -13.60 -8.63
C HIS A 100 3.71 -14.88 -8.08
N PRO A 101 4.10 -16.10 -8.51
CA PRO A 101 3.46 -17.34 -8.07
C PRO A 101 3.32 -17.47 -6.55
N ALA A 102 4.31 -17.01 -5.78
CA ALA A 102 4.25 -17.00 -4.32
C ALA A 102 3.08 -16.17 -3.75
N ASN A 103 2.72 -15.04 -4.37
CA ASN A 103 1.55 -14.25 -3.96
C ASN A 103 0.25 -14.98 -4.27
N ILE A 104 0.19 -15.69 -5.41
CA ILE A 104 -0.98 -16.49 -5.80
C ILE A 104 -1.17 -17.64 -4.81
N ASP A 105 -0.10 -18.39 -4.49
CA ASP A 105 -0.15 -19.50 -3.54
C ASP A 105 -0.54 -19.03 -2.13
N ALA A 106 -0.01 -17.88 -1.70
CA ALA A 106 -0.38 -17.26 -0.42
C ALA A 106 -1.86 -16.84 -0.41
N PHE A 107 -2.36 -16.23 -1.49
CA PHE A 107 -3.77 -15.86 -1.62
C PHE A 107 -4.70 -17.09 -1.60
N LEU A 108 -4.37 -18.14 -2.37
CA LEU A 108 -5.15 -19.37 -2.39
C LEU A 108 -5.17 -20.04 -1.01
N THR A 109 -4.05 -20.03 -0.30
CA THR A 109 -3.96 -20.55 1.07
C THR A 109 -4.82 -19.74 2.02
N TYR A 110 -4.77 -18.40 1.94
CA TYR A 110 -5.61 -17.52 2.74
C TYR A 110 -7.10 -17.76 2.45
N ALA A 111 -7.51 -17.72 1.17
CA ALA A 111 -8.90 -17.83 0.75
C ALA A 111 -9.55 -19.17 1.16
N ARG A 112 -8.79 -20.27 1.14
CA ARG A 112 -9.28 -21.61 1.56
C ARG A 112 -9.56 -21.71 3.06
N ASN A 113 -8.98 -20.83 3.87
CA ASN A 113 -9.10 -20.85 5.34
C ASN A 113 -10.10 -19.81 5.86
N LEU A 114 -10.81 -19.11 4.97
CA LEU A 114 -11.79 -18.11 5.37
C LEU A 114 -13.13 -18.76 5.77
N PRO A 115 -13.82 -18.20 6.77
CA PRO A 115 -15.24 -18.49 7.01
C PRO A 115 -16.09 -18.23 5.77
N ASP A 116 -17.12 -19.05 5.55
CA ASP A 116 -18.00 -19.00 4.36
C ASP A 116 -18.70 -17.64 4.18
N ASP A 117 -18.90 -16.87 5.25
CA ASP A 117 -19.56 -15.57 5.25
C ASP A 117 -18.60 -14.38 5.12
N THR A 118 -17.31 -14.63 4.84
CA THR A 118 -16.30 -13.58 4.71
C THR A 118 -16.51 -12.74 3.45
N TRP A 119 -16.64 -11.42 3.62
CA TRP A 119 -16.58 -10.46 2.51
C TRP A 119 -15.14 -10.04 2.20
N LEU A 120 -14.71 -10.21 0.95
CA LEU A 120 -13.41 -9.74 0.49
C LEU A 120 -13.55 -8.42 -0.28
N HIS A 121 -13.02 -7.35 0.32
CA HIS A 121 -12.74 -6.11 -0.41
C HIS A 121 -11.29 -6.14 -0.89
N VAL A 122 -11.10 -6.26 -2.21
CA VAL A 122 -9.80 -6.31 -2.86
C VAL A 122 -9.50 -4.95 -3.49
N HIS A 123 -8.27 -4.47 -3.33
CA HIS A 123 -7.85 -3.21 -3.94
C HIS A 123 -6.37 -3.21 -4.32
N CYS A 124 -6.02 -2.27 -5.20
CA CYS A 124 -4.67 -1.81 -5.48
C CYS A 124 -4.70 -0.28 -5.59
N GLU A 125 -3.63 0.35 -6.09
CA GLU A 125 -3.60 1.83 -6.24
C GLU A 125 -4.77 2.37 -7.07
N ALA A 126 -5.09 1.72 -8.20
CA ALA A 126 -6.09 2.23 -9.15
C ALA A 126 -7.36 1.37 -9.28
N GLY A 127 -7.44 0.24 -8.57
CA GLY A 127 -8.57 -0.70 -8.70
C GLY A 127 -8.71 -1.29 -10.11
N ASN A 128 -7.60 -1.52 -10.82
CA ASN A 128 -7.57 -2.04 -12.18
C ASN A 128 -6.69 -3.29 -12.25
N GLY A 129 -5.55 -3.29 -12.95
CA GLY A 129 -4.84 -4.53 -13.33
C GLY A 129 -4.53 -5.54 -12.22
N ARG A 130 -4.25 -5.10 -10.98
CA ARG A 130 -4.01 -6.00 -9.83
C ARG A 130 -5.31 -6.48 -9.16
N THR A 131 -6.35 -5.64 -9.10
CA THR A 131 -7.63 -5.92 -8.41
C THR A 131 -8.51 -6.85 -9.24
#